data_AF-A0A174WQU9-F1
#
_entry.id   AF-A0A174WQU9-F1
#
_cell.length_a   1.000
_cell.length_b   1.000
_cell.length_c   1.000
_cell.angle_alpha   90.00
_cell.angle_beta   90.00
_cell.angle_gamma   90.00
#
_symmetry.space_group_name_H-M   'P 1'
#
loop_
_entity.id
_entity.type
_entity.pdbx_description
1 polymer ?
#
loop_
_entity_poly.entity_id
_entity_poly.type
_entity_poly.pdbx_seq_one_letter_code
_entity_poly.pdbx_strand_id
1 'polypeptide(L)'
;MKNKYLITSILLFLSLVSAWGQGTSIIDIDLSNDSYKGGITIDENNREYYIHGTYDIENQGVPTQETGYGTTAQNKAKAVIMVARGIQVKITLDKVNTKNFPEDAPYCALYADETQRVELILVGDNSLAGGHDLPAICAPTGDGTELIIKGKGKLTAKGGIEAAGIGSRCSKDAKGTITIDDGTIIAYGNGYGAGIGTSSNSNGGTVRINNGNITATGGKSGPGIGVSGTGSTYHKVSGTIEINGGIVNATGYSGMGAGEGKVGETVTINGGIISAIKNKDGGEAINASSYPPSGSNSAIIFLNQSIGSIEGNIVGNMVDGNNVDITHYTIDRNYEIPPGYTLTIRNKQTLTIADGVTLTNKGTIYNGDSGTVGGNGNLVNHGLFKSDNTQIPANLGDDVKYKVDFDVNYTYPISGPPHY
;
A
#
# COMPACT_ATOMS: atom_id res chain seq x y z
N MET A 1 -24.90 -14.22 -82.00
CA MET A 1 -23.62 -13.87 -81.34
C MET A 1 -23.87 -12.78 -80.32
N LYS A 2 -23.56 -13.09 -79.05
CA LYS A 2 -23.36 -12.25 -77.85
C LYS A 2 -24.28 -11.05 -77.54
N ASN A 3 -24.86 -11.18 -76.34
CA ASN A 3 -25.28 -10.19 -75.34
C ASN A 3 -26.49 -9.29 -75.62
N LYS A 4 -27.46 -9.31 -74.68
CA LYS A 4 -27.80 -8.16 -73.83
C LYS A 4 -28.83 -8.51 -72.72
N TYR A 5 -28.41 -8.23 -71.48
CA TYR A 5 -29.16 -7.90 -70.26
C TYR A 5 -30.27 -8.82 -69.73
N LEU A 6 -30.04 -9.38 -68.54
CA LEU A 6 -31.05 -9.30 -67.49
C LEU A 6 -30.40 -8.96 -66.16
N ILE A 7 -30.92 -7.87 -65.60
CA ILE A 7 -30.57 -7.24 -64.33
C ILE A 7 -31.23 -8.07 -63.22
N THR A 8 -30.45 -8.50 -62.24
CA THR A 8 -30.97 -8.79 -60.90
C THR A 8 -30.00 -8.24 -59.88
N SER A 9 -30.34 -7.06 -59.36
CA SER A 9 -29.76 -6.48 -58.15
C SER A 9 -29.98 -7.44 -56.98
N ILE A 10 -28.92 -8.13 -56.56
CA ILE A 10 -28.84 -8.74 -55.23
C ILE A 10 -28.19 -7.68 -54.35
N LEU A 11 -28.99 -7.07 -53.47
CA LEU A 11 -28.49 -6.16 -52.45
C LEU A 11 -27.55 -6.94 -51.52
N LEU A 12 -26.33 -6.44 -51.46
CA LEU A 12 -25.27 -6.84 -50.53
C LEU A 12 -25.70 -6.48 -49.10
N PHE A 13 -26.09 -7.48 -48.31
CA PHE A 13 -25.95 -7.42 -46.84
C PHE A 13 -24.85 -8.43 -46.46
N LEU A 14 -23.59 -8.10 -46.80
CA LEU A 14 -22.47 -8.70 -46.09
C LEU A 14 -22.36 -7.97 -44.75
N SER A 15 -22.82 -8.65 -43.71
CA SER A 15 -22.43 -8.38 -42.34
C SER A 15 -20.92 -8.15 -42.26
N LEU A 16 -20.52 -6.96 -41.82
CA LEU A 16 -19.21 -6.71 -41.22
C LEU A 16 -19.16 -7.47 -39.89
N VAL A 17 -19.02 -8.80 -39.98
CA VAL A 17 -18.36 -9.60 -38.97
C VAL A 17 -16.98 -9.90 -39.55
N SER A 18 -16.14 -8.86 -39.63
CA SER A 18 -14.74 -9.01 -39.96
C SER A 18 -13.97 -9.19 -38.65
N ALA A 19 -13.58 -10.44 -38.42
CA ALA A 19 -12.49 -10.90 -37.58
C ALA A 19 -12.61 -10.61 -36.07
N TRP A 20 -13.22 -11.58 -35.38
CA TRP A 20 -12.74 -12.01 -34.07
C TRP A 20 -11.26 -12.45 -34.16
N GLY A 21 -10.48 -12.13 -33.13
CA GLY A 21 -9.31 -12.92 -32.76
C GLY A 21 -7.95 -12.43 -33.22
N GLN A 22 -7.56 -11.18 -32.97
CA GLN A 22 -6.17 -10.96 -32.57
C GLN A 22 -6.14 -11.04 -31.05
N GLY A 23 -5.81 -12.22 -30.53
CA GLY A 23 -5.25 -12.27 -29.19
C GLY A 23 -4.10 -11.29 -29.17
N THR A 24 -4.14 -10.29 -28.30
CA THR A 24 -3.00 -9.43 -28.04
C THR A 24 -1.87 -10.36 -27.61
N SER A 25 -0.96 -10.69 -28.53
CA SER A 25 0.20 -11.49 -28.24
C SER A 25 0.95 -10.79 -27.13
N ILE A 26 1.02 -11.42 -25.96
CA ILE A 26 1.78 -10.95 -24.83
C ILE A 26 3.24 -10.87 -25.29
N ILE A 27 3.87 -9.71 -25.10
CA ILE A 27 5.28 -9.52 -25.43
C ILE A 27 6.09 -10.02 -24.24
N ASP A 28 6.77 -11.16 -24.42
CA ASP A 28 7.60 -11.79 -23.40
C ASP A 28 9.04 -11.22 -23.43
N ILE A 29 9.49 -10.70 -22.29
CA ILE A 29 10.81 -10.09 -22.12
C ILE A 29 11.49 -10.73 -20.92
N ASP A 30 12.56 -11.48 -21.19
CA ASP A 30 13.53 -11.90 -20.19
C ASP A 30 14.61 -10.81 -20.06
N LEU A 31 14.56 -9.99 -19.00
CA LEU A 31 15.53 -8.93 -18.74
C LEU A 31 16.96 -9.43 -18.55
N SER A 32 17.18 -10.72 -18.29
CA SER A 32 18.53 -11.29 -18.22
C SER A 32 19.16 -11.55 -19.59
N ASN A 33 18.38 -11.49 -20.67
CA ASN A 33 18.89 -11.70 -22.02
C ASN A 33 19.78 -10.52 -22.47
N ASP A 34 20.93 -10.85 -23.08
CA ASP A 34 21.88 -9.89 -23.63
C ASP A 34 21.28 -8.92 -24.66
N SER A 35 20.18 -9.33 -25.32
CA SER A 35 19.44 -8.48 -26.27
C SER A 35 18.79 -7.26 -25.61
N TYR A 36 18.63 -7.27 -24.29
CA TYR A 36 18.09 -6.17 -23.50
C TYR A 36 19.16 -5.47 -22.64
N LYS A 37 20.45 -5.64 -22.99
CA LYS A 37 21.51 -4.78 -22.47
C LYS A 37 21.17 -3.31 -22.72
N GLY A 38 21.28 -2.48 -21.67
CA GLY A 38 20.84 -1.09 -21.72
C GLY A 38 19.36 -0.87 -21.34
N GLY A 39 18.60 -1.93 -21.09
CA GLY A 39 17.19 -1.85 -20.71
C GLY A 39 16.23 -1.76 -21.90
N ILE A 40 14.95 -1.61 -21.63
CA ILE A 40 13.86 -1.66 -22.61
C ILE A 40 13.06 -0.36 -22.63
N THR A 41 12.50 -0.05 -23.79
CA THR A 41 11.48 0.99 -23.94
C THR A 41 10.18 0.34 -24.35
N ILE A 42 9.10 0.69 -23.66
CA ILE A 42 7.73 0.29 -23.94
C ILE A 42 7.01 1.49 -24.53
N ASP A 43 6.71 1.44 -25.83
CA ASP A 43 6.15 2.55 -26.61
C ASP A 43 4.86 2.19 -27.36
N GLU A 44 4.45 0.92 -27.36
CA GLU A 44 3.19 0.50 -27.96
C GLU A 44 2.02 0.66 -26.99
N ASN A 45 1.08 1.54 -27.35
CA ASN A 45 -0.13 1.79 -26.58
C ASN A 45 -1.08 0.57 -26.55
N ASN A 46 -1.73 0.35 -25.41
CA ASN A 46 -2.68 -0.75 -25.16
C ASN A 46 -2.09 -2.17 -25.38
N ARG A 47 -0.78 -2.33 -25.16
CA ARG A 47 -0.11 -3.64 -25.18
C ARG A 47 0.00 -4.27 -23.80
N GLU A 48 0.27 -5.57 -23.82
CA GLU A 48 0.53 -6.39 -22.65
C GLU A 48 1.95 -6.96 -22.73
N TYR A 49 2.75 -6.70 -21.70
CA TYR A 49 4.12 -7.17 -21.56
C TYR A 49 4.21 -8.14 -20.39
N TYR A 50 4.90 -9.26 -20.59
CA TYR A 50 5.30 -10.17 -19.53
C TYR A 50 6.81 -10.05 -19.36
N ILE A 51 7.23 -9.47 -18.24
CA ILE A 51 8.63 -9.19 -17.95
C ILE A 51 9.07 -10.08 -16.81
N HIS A 52 10.19 -10.77 -17.01
CA HIS A 52 10.82 -11.61 -16.00
C HIS A 52 12.35 -11.46 -16.06
N GLY A 53 13.04 -12.14 -15.15
CA GLY A 53 14.50 -12.16 -15.13
C GLY A 53 15.13 -11.01 -14.33
N THR A 54 16.45 -11.08 -14.18
CA THR A 54 17.24 -10.12 -13.41
C THR A 54 18.03 -9.21 -14.33
N TYR A 55 17.89 -7.90 -14.12
CA TYR A 55 18.79 -6.90 -14.69
C TYR A 55 19.98 -6.67 -13.74
N ASP A 56 21.18 -7.01 -14.19
CA ASP A 56 22.43 -6.85 -13.45
C ASP A 56 23.31 -5.83 -14.13
N ILE A 57 23.48 -4.66 -13.52
CA ILE A 57 24.26 -3.57 -14.13
C ILE A 57 25.73 -3.97 -14.36
N GLU A 58 26.30 -4.87 -13.56
CA GLU A 58 27.69 -5.31 -13.73
C GLU A 58 27.86 -6.17 -14.99
N ASN A 59 26.83 -6.94 -15.34
CA ASN A 59 26.86 -7.82 -16.51
C ASN A 59 26.30 -7.15 -17.77
N GLN A 60 25.33 -6.25 -17.61
CA GLN A 60 24.58 -5.64 -18.71
C GLN A 60 24.95 -4.19 -18.98
N GLY A 61 25.70 -3.57 -18.07
CA GLY A 61 26.06 -2.16 -18.13
C GLY A 61 24.93 -1.23 -17.67
N VAL A 62 25.27 0.05 -17.57
CA VAL A 62 24.32 1.13 -17.23
C VAL A 62 23.19 1.15 -18.27
N PRO A 63 21.92 1.28 -17.85
CA PRO A 63 20.81 1.46 -18.78
C PRO A 63 21.08 2.62 -19.76
N THR A 64 20.48 2.58 -20.94
CA THR A 64 20.62 3.62 -21.98
C THR A 64 19.39 4.48 -22.13
N GLN A 65 18.26 4.09 -21.52
CA GLN A 65 16.96 4.69 -21.80
C GLN A 65 16.79 5.97 -21.00
N GLU A 66 16.94 7.11 -21.67
CA GLU A 66 16.85 8.43 -21.06
C GLU A 66 15.41 8.75 -20.61
N THR A 67 15.28 9.21 -19.37
CA THR A 67 13.98 9.57 -18.75
C THR A 67 13.54 11.00 -19.02
N GLY A 68 14.46 11.85 -19.53
CA GLY A 68 14.26 13.30 -19.63
C GLY A 68 14.45 14.06 -18.32
N TYR A 69 14.69 13.39 -17.19
CA TYR A 69 15.08 14.03 -15.93
C TYR A 69 16.60 14.23 -15.83
N GLY A 70 17.02 15.34 -15.24
CA GLY A 70 18.43 15.76 -15.18
C GLY A 70 18.86 16.62 -16.37
N THR A 71 19.58 17.71 -16.10
CA THR A 71 19.95 18.73 -17.12
C THR A 71 21.40 18.63 -17.60
N THR A 72 22.25 17.91 -16.87
CA THR A 72 23.67 17.70 -17.20
C THR A 72 23.90 16.26 -17.62
N ALA A 73 24.95 16.00 -18.39
CA ALA A 73 25.27 14.63 -18.85
C ALA A 73 25.52 13.63 -17.70
N GLN A 74 25.95 14.12 -16.52
CA GLN A 74 26.21 13.31 -15.34
C GLN A 74 24.95 13.00 -14.52
N ASN A 75 23.93 13.86 -14.58
CA ASN A 75 22.69 13.71 -13.79
C ASN A 75 21.50 13.25 -14.64
N LYS A 76 21.73 12.97 -15.93
CA LYS A 76 20.73 12.43 -16.84
C LYS A 76 20.25 11.07 -16.35
N ALA A 77 19.00 11.06 -15.93
CA ALA A 77 18.39 9.89 -15.36
C ALA A 77 18.02 8.88 -16.44
N LYS A 78 18.32 7.60 -16.16
CA LYS A 78 18.06 6.49 -17.08
C LYS A 78 17.15 5.43 -16.48
N ALA A 79 16.52 4.61 -17.31
CA ALA A 79 15.61 3.57 -16.84
C ALA A 79 15.96 2.19 -17.40
N VAL A 80 15.78 1.15 -16.56
CA VAL A 80 15.82 -0.25 -17.02
C VAL A 80 14.57 -0.55 -17.84
N ILE A 81 13.40 -0.13 -17.35
CA ILE A 81 12.12 -0.21 -18.05
C ILE A 81 11.58 1.21 -18.21
N MET A 82 11.65 1.76 -19.42
CA MET A 82 11.11 3.07 -19.76
C MET A 82 9.72 2.90 -20.38
N VAL A 83 8.69 3.48 -19.78
CA VAL A 83 7.34 3.53 -20.38
C VAL A 83 7.16 4.88 -21.07
N ALA A 84 6.80 4.86 -22.34
CA ALA A 84 6.69 6.08 -23.14
C ALA A 84 5.56 7.00 -22.65
N ARG A 85 5.64 8.26 -23.06
CA ARG A 85 4.68 9.29 -22.72
C ARG A 85 3.29 9.01 -23.30
N GLY A 86 2.24 9.31 -22.53
CA GLY A 86 0.85 9.33 -22.97
C GLY A 86 0.25 7.99 -23.35
N ILE A 87 0.94 6.87 -23.13
CA ILE A 87 0.39 5.54 -23.41
C ILE A 87 -0.29 4.93 -22.20
N GLN A 88 -1.14 3.94 -22.45
CA GLN A 88 -1.65 3.01 -21.48
C GLN A 88 -1.03 1.64 -21.75
N VAL A 89 -0.56 0.96 -20.70
CA VAL A 89 0.07 -0.35 -20.84
C VAL A 89 -0.27 -1.27 -19.66
N LYS A 90 -0.29 -2.58 -19.93
CA LYS A 90 -0.30 -3.61 -18.90
C LYS A 90 1.04 -4.32 -18.86
N ILE A 91 1.64 -4.43 -17.68
CA ILE A 91 2.93 -5.05 -17.45
C ILE A 91 2.76 -6.09 -16.34
N THR A 92 3.07 -7.35 -16.64
CA THR A 92 3.25 -8.39 -15.63
C THR A 92 4.72 -8.47 -15.25
N LEU A 93 5.04 -8.36 -13.97
CA LEU A 93 6.38 -8.65 -13.45
C LEU A 93 6.37 -10.03 -12.79
N ASP A 94 7.17 -10.96 -13.29
CA ASP A 94 7.44 -12.26 -12.64
C ASP A 94 8.91 -12.40 -12.29
N LYS A 95 9.23 -12.33 -11.00
CA LYS A 95 10.62 -12.44 -10.49
C LYS A 95 11.59 -11.45 -11.14
N VAL A 96 11.11 -10.24 -11.39
CA VAL A 96 11.93 -9.15 -11.92
C VAL A 96 12.80 -8.56 -10.82
N ASN A 97 14.11 -8.56 -11.02
CA ASN A 97 15.07 -8.07 -10.04
C ASN A 97 16.08 -7.11 -10.67
N THR A 98 16.39 -6.01 -10.00
CA THR A 98 17.48 -5.09 -10.37
C THR A 98 18.57 -5.16 -9.31
N LYS A 99 19.84 -5.41 -9.69
CA LYS A 99 20.94 -5.56 -8.73
C LYS A 99 22.24 -4.85 -9.14
N ASN A 100 23.10 -4.68 -8.13
CA ASN A 100 24.43 -4.08 -8.21
C ASN A 100 24.48 -2.62 -8.68
N PHE A 101 23.35 -1.92 -8.60
CA PHE A 101 23.29 -0.53 -9.02
C PHE A 101 24.02 0.40 -8.02
N PRO A 102 24.86 1.33 -8.51
CA PRO A 102 25.49 2.33 -7.65
C PRO A 102 24.46 3.27 -7.04
N GLU A 103 24.49 3.48 -5.73
CA GLU A 103 23.47 4.28 -5.01
C GLU A 103 23.36 5.73 -5.53
N ASP A 104 24.50 6.33 -5.91
CA ASP A 104 24.59 7.70 -6.43
C ASP A 104 24.26 7.85 -7.93
N ALA A 105 24.09 6.75 -8.67
CA ALA A 105 23.81 6.84 -10.10
C ALA A 105 22.34 7.25 -10.35
N PRO A 106 22.04 8.16 -11.29
CA PRO A 106 20.66 8.57 -11.56
C PRO A 106 19.97 7.52 -12.45
N TYR A 107 19.41 6.48 -11.85
CA TYR A 107 18.64 5.47 -12.59
C TYR A 107 17.35 5.07 -11.86
N CYS A 108 16.40 4.55 -12.64
CA CYS A 108 15.11 4.08 -12.18
C CYS A 108 14.88 2.67 -12.72
N ALA A 109 14.38 1.73 -11.92
CA ALA A 109 14.07 0.40 -12.44
C ALA A 109 12.89 0.46 -13.42
N LEU A 110 11.81 1.16 -13.05
CA LEU A 110 10.64 1.36 -13.91
C LEU A 110 10.22 2.82 -13.91
N TYR A 111 10.36 3.50 -15.05
CA TYR A 111 10.03 4.91 -15.19
C TYR A 111 8.78 5.11 -16.03
N ALA A 112 7.76 5.79 -15.47
CA ALA A 112 6.47 6.05 -16.11
C ALA A 112 5.92 7.47 -15.82
N ASP A 113 6.78 8.45 -15.51
CA ASP A 113 6.38 9.82 -15.08
C ASP A 113 5.36 10.49 -16.02
N GLU A 114 5.52 10.30 -17.33
CA GLU A 114 4.71 10.93 -18.38
C GLU A 114 3.67 9.99 -19.00
N THR A 115 3.49 8.78 -18.45
CA THR A 115 2.57 7.77 -18.99
C THR A 115 1.12 8.08 -18.61
N GLN A 116 0.14 7.70 -19.44
CA GLN A 116 -1.27 7.88 -19.10
C GLN A 116 -1.73 6.89 -18.03
N ARG A 117 -1.43 5.60 -18.21
CA ARG A 117 -1.83 4.55 -17.27
C ARG A 117 -0.89 3.35 -17.33
N VAL A 118 -0.45 2.85 -16.17
CA VAL A 118 0.30 1.58 -16.06
C VAL A 118 -0.49 0.63 -15.17
N GLU A 119 -0.93 -0.50 -15.70
CA GLU A 119 -1.44 -1.62 -14.90
C GLU A 119 -0.31 -2.63 -14.67
N LEU A 120 0.22 -2.65 -13.46
CA LEU A 120 1.31 -3.52 -13.02
C LEU A 120 0.76 -4.74 -12.27
N ILE A 121 0.93 -5.93 -12.86
CA ILE A 121 0.51 -7.20 -12.27
C ILE A 121 1.74 -7.89 -11.68
N LEU A 122 1.71 -8.15 -10.37
CA LEU A 122 2.78 -8.80 -9.65
C LEU A 122 2.59 -10.32 -9.61
N VAL A 123 3.60 -11.03 -10.08
CA VAL A 123 3.78 -12.48 -10.00
C VAL A 123 5.16 -12.75 -9.38
N GLY A 124 5.27 -13.82 -8.59
CA GLY A 124 6.53 -14.16 -7.92
C GLY A 124 7.06 -13.06 -6.99
N ASP A 125 8.37 -13.07 -6.73
CA ASP A 125 9.06 -12.11 -5.87
C ASP A 125 9.88 -11.13 -6.71
N ASN A 126 9.42 -9.88 -6.79
CA ASN A 126 10.08 -8.81 -7.55
C ASN A 126 10.86 -7.88 -6.61
N SER A 127 12.04 -7.43 -7.02
CA SER A 127 12.87 -6.48 -6.25
C SER A 127 13.46 -5.40 -7.16
N LEU A 128 12.94 -4.18 -7.04
CA LEU A 128 13.31 -3.04 -7.84
C LEU A 128 14.03 -1.98 -6.99
N ALA A 129 15.04 -1.33 -7.56
CA ALA A 129 15.79 -0.26 -6.93
C ALA A 129 15.86 0.99 -7.83
N GLY A 130 15.84 2.16 -7.20
CA GLY A 130 16.17 3.44 -7.81
C GLY A 130 17.50 3.96 -7.29
N GLY A 131 18.10 4.89 -8.03
CA GLY A 131 19.30 5.61 -7.62
C GLY A 131 19.01 7.07 -7.30
N HIS A 132 20.05 7.90 -7.28
CA HIS A 132 19.95 9.29 -6.80
C HIS A 132 18.75 10.05 -7.38
N ASP A 133 17.93 10.63 -6.50
CA ASP A 133 16.70 11.39 -6.81
C ASP A 133 15.56 10.61 -7.51
N LEU A 134 15.72 9.30 -7.70
CA LEU A 134 14.75 8.47 -8.42
C LEU A 134 14.19 7.33 -7.58
N PRO A 135 12.87 7.12 -7.66
CA PRO A 135 12.24 5.98 -7.03
C PRO A 135 12.59 4.68 -7.75
N ALA A 136 12.34 3.54 -7.12
CA ALA A 136 12.42 2.25 -7.83
C ALA A 136 11.37 2.19 -8.94
N ILE A 137 10.16 2.66 -8.65
CA ILE A 137 9.09 2.85 -9.62
C ILE A 137 8.71 4.33 -9.65
N CYS A 138 9.00 5.00 -10.77
CA CYS A 138 8.54 6.36 -11.01
C CYS A 138 7.13 6.32 -11.59
N ALA A 139 6.14 6.56 -10.73
CA ALA A 139 4.73 6.55 -11.09
C ALA A 139 4.36 7.76 -11.99
N PRO A 140 3.29 7.66 -12.79
CA PRO A 140 2.76 8.78 -13.54
C PRO A 140 2.38 9.95 -12.64
N THR A 141 2.74 11.18 -13.03
CA THR A 141 2.51 12.38 -12.21
C THR A 141 1.60 13.42 -12.84
N GLY A 142 1.13 13.19 -14.06
CA GLY A 142 0.19 14.05 -14.76
C GLY A 142 -1.22 14.04 -14.13
N ASP A 143 -2.04 15.01 -14.53
CA ASP A 143 -3.45 15.03 -14.12
C ASP A 143 -4.21 13.90 -14.82
N GLY A 144 -5.03 13.16 -14.07
CA GLY A 144 -5.75 11.98 -14.56
C GLY A 144 -4.88 10.78 -14.94
N THR A 145 -3.59 10.77 -14.58
CA THR A 145 -2.70 9.62 -14.84
C THR A 145 -2.64 8.66 -13.67
N GLU A 146 -2.41 7.37 -13.91
CA GLU A 146 -2.52 6.36 -12.86
C GLU A 146 -1.51 5.19 -13.00
N LEU A 147 -0.86 4.84 -11.89
CA LEU A 147 -0.21 3.53 -11.71
C LEU A 147 -1.13 2.64 -10.87
N ILE A 148 -1.47 1.46 -11.37
CA ILE A 148 -2.25 0.45 -10.66
C ILE A 148 -1.36 -0.74 -10.39
N ILE A 149 -1.22 -1.14 -9.13
CA ILE A 149 -0.47 -2.32 -8.71
C ILE A 149 -1.47 -3.36 -8.21
N LYS A 150 -1.39 -4.58 -8.73
CA LYS A 150 -2.29 -5.68 -8.38
C LYS A 150 -1.59 -7.03 -8.52
N GLY A 151 -2.33 -8.11 -8.27
CA GLY A 151 -1.81 -9.47 -8.34
C GLY A 151 -1.38 -9.98 -6.97
N LYS A 152 -1.09 -11.28 -6.88
CA LYS A 152 -0.77 -11.94 -5.60
C LYS A 152 0.72 -12.02 -5.31
N GLY A 153 1.56 -11.57 -6.25
CA GLY A 153 3.00 -11.54 -6.08
C GLY A 153 3.47 -10.49 -5.06
N LYS A 154 4.78 -10.48 -4.87
CA LYS A 154 5.48 -9.56 -3.99
C LYS A 154 6.29 -8.55 -4.79
N LEU A 155 6.33 -7.31 -4.32
CA LEU A 155 7.20 -6.25 -4.80
C LEU A 155 7.97 -5.65 -3.64
N THR A 156 9.30 -5.70 -3.72
CA THR A 156 10.19 -4.89 -2.88
C THR A 156 10.69 -3.72 -3.71
N ALA A 157 10.34 -2.50 -3.35
CA ALA A 157 10.70 -1.27 -4.07
C ALA A 157 11.56 -0.38 -3.18
N LYS A 158 12.82 -0.13 -3.58
CA LYS A 158 13.77 0.67 -2.81
C LYS A 158 14.14 1.95 -3.56
N GLY A 159 13.70 3.09 -3.06
CA GLY A 159 14.11 4.39 -3.58
C GLY A 159 15.60 4.60 -3.41
N GLY A 160 16.20 5.36 -4.33
CA GLY A 160 17.56 5.83 -4.15
C GLY A 160 17.63 7.01 -3.19
N ILE A 161 18.76 7.70 -3.18
CA ILE A 161 19.00 8.84 -2.30
C ILE A 161 17.91 9.89 -2.48
N GLU A 162 17.31 10.32 -1.36
CA GLU A 162 16.24 11.32 -1.30
C GLU A 162 14.95 10.97 -2.07
N ALA A 163 14.77 9.70 -2.43
CA ALA A 163 13.69 9.26 -3.29
C ALA A 163 12.71 8.28 -2.62
N ALA A 164 11.51 8.20 -3.19
CA ALA A 164 10.49 7.28 -2.72
C ALA A 164 10.75 5.84 -3.14
N GLY A 165 10.19 4.86 -2.44
CA GLY A 165 10.17 3.48 -2.94
C GLY A 165 9.36 3.39 -4.24
N ILE A 166 8.11 3.84 -4.16
CA ILE A 166 7.15 3.94 -5.28
C ILE A 166 6.60 5.35 -5.27
N GLY A 167 6.80 6.11 -6.34
CA GLY A 167 6.39 7.51 -6.28
C GLY A 167 6.78 8.39 -7.45
N SER A 168 6.70 9.71 -7.22
CA SER A 168 7.24 10.69 -8.16
C SER A 168 8.77 10.68 -8.15
N ARG A 169 9.40 11.21 -9.20
CA ARG A 169 10.79 11.69 -9.13
C ARG A 169 10.92 12.93 -8.24
N CYS A 170 12.14 13.29 -7.86
CA CYS A 170 12.45 14.48 -7.07
C CYS A 170 12.00 15.79 -7.76
N SER A 171 11.63 16.78 -6.93
CA SER A 171 11.17 18.12 -7.33
C SER A 171 10.00 18.12 -8.32
N LYS A 172 8.99 17.28 -8.08
CA LYS A 172 7.80 17.18 -8.95
C LYS A 172 6.52 17.60 -8.21
N ASP A 173 5.71 18.45 -8.83
CA ASP A 173 4.31 18.63 -8.43
C ASP A 173 3.49 17.49 -9.05
N ALA A 174 3.27 16.43 -8.28
CA ALA A 174 2.50 15.27 -8.69
C ALA A 174 0.99 15.54 -8.61
N LYS A 175 0.28 15.09 -9.64
CA LYS A 175 -1.18 15.08 -9.74
C LYS A 175 -1.74 13.69 -10.04
N GLY A 176 -0.86 12.75 -10.38
CA GLY A 176 -1.22 11.38 -10.69
C GLY A 176 -1.58 10.57 -9.45
N THR A 177 -2.17 9.40 -9.70
CA THR A 177 -2.63 8.47 -8.66
C THR A 177 -1.78 7.20 -8.67
N ILE A 178 -1.41 6.74 -7.48
CA ILE A 178 -0.89 5.39 -7.23
C ILE A 178 -2.02 4.60 -6.57
N THR A 179 -2.54 3.60 -7.26
CA THR A 179 -3.58 2.69 -6.77
C THR A 179 -2.99 1.32 -6.52
N ILE A 180 -3.18 0.76 -5.32
CA ILE A 180 -2.81 -0.60 -4.96
C ILE A 180 -4.09 -1.40 -4.72
N ASP A 181 -4.40 -2.29 -5.66
CA ASP A 181 -5.57 -3.14 -5.60
C ASP A 181 -5.32 -4.42 -4.80
N ASP A 182 -4.09 -4.95 -4.83
CA ASP A 182 -3.69 -6.16 -4.11
C ASP A 182 -2.16 -6.34 -4.14
N GLY A 183 -1.67 -7.38 -3.46
CA GLY A 183 -0.28 -7.84 -3.50
C GLY A 183 0.44 -7.68 -2.17
N THR A 184 1.67 -8.19 -2.10
CA THR A 184 2.57 -7.94 -0.97
C THR A 184 3.57 -6.87 -1.36
N ILE A 185 3.39 -5.65 -0.87
CA ILE A 185 4.22 -4.50 -1.25
C ILE A 185 5.11 -4.11 -0.08
N ILE A 186 6.41 -4.07 -0.31
CA ILE A 186 7.40 -3.57 0.65
C ILE A 186 8.14 -2.42 -0.02
N ALA A 187 7.84 -1.19 0.40
CA ALA A 187 8.38 0.01 -0.21
C ALA A 187 9.25 0.80 0.80
N TYR A 188 10.46 1.15 0.39
CA TYR A 188 11.43 1.90 1.19
C TYR A 188 11.78 3.20 0.49
N GLY A 189 11.49 4.33 1.13
CA GLY A 189 12.05 5.63 0.78
C GLY A 189 13.38 5.87 1.48
N ASN A 190 14.15 6.84 0.99
CA ASN A 190 15.40 7.29 1.61
C ASN A 190 15.43 8.81 1.75
N GLY A 191 16.18 9.32 2.74
CA GLY A 191 16.26 10.75 3.04
C GLY A 191 14.89 11.38 3.34
N TYR A 192 14.42 12.29 2.50
CA TYR A 192 13.11 12.94 2.54
C TYR A 192 12.01 12.14 1.83
N GLY A 193 12.37 11.11 1.04
CA GLY A 193 11.44 10.34 0.23
C GLY A 193 10.49 9.45 1.03
N ALA A 194 9.25 9.32 0.54
CA ALA A 194 8.25 8.46 1.16
C ALA A 194 8.49 6.98 0.87
N GLY A 195 7.95 6.06 1.68
CA GLY A 195 7.86 4.65 1.26
C GLY A 195 7.04 4.55 -0.04
N ILE A 196 5.81 5.06 0.02
CA ILE A 196 4.88 5.18 -1.13
C ILE A 196 4.35 6.61 -1.17
N GLY A 197 4.51 7.31 -2.29
CA GLY A 197 4.02 8.68 -2.44
C GLY A 197 4.98 9.53 -3.26
N THR A 198 5.60 10.54 -2.68
CA THR A 198 6.51 11.44 -3.42
C THR A 198 7.96 11.33 -2.97
N SER A 199 8.88 11.62 -3.90
CA SER A 199 10.31 11.83 -3.59
C SER A 199 10.56 13.25 -3.08
N SER A 200 11.77 13.56 -2.60
CA SER A 200 12.14 14.86 -2.02
C SER A 200 11.68 16.07 -2.85
N ASN A 201 11.35 17.16 -2.15
CA ASN A 201 10.93 18.45 -2.72
C ASN A 201 9.74 18.37 -3.71
N SER A 202 8.96 17.29 -3.65
CA SER A 202 7.79 17.07 -4.51
C SER A 202 6.50 17.30 -3.74
N ASN A 203 5.41 17.67 -4.40
CA ASN A 203 4.13 17.93 -3.75
C ASN A 203 3.01 17.14 -4.40
N GLY A 204 1.93 16.90 -3.65
CA GLY A 204 0.67 16.37 -4.16
C GLY A 204 0.66 14.89 -4.50
N GLY A 205 -0.22 14.52 -5.44
CA GLY A 205 -0.51 13.14 -5.81
C GLY A 205 -1.55 12.49 -4.89
N THR A 206 -2.04 11.33 -5.32
CA THR A 206 -2.95 10.50 -4.54
C THR A 206 -2.36 9.12 -4.37
N VAL A 207 -2.38 8.60 -3.14
CA VAL A 207 -2.12 7.19 -2.85
C VAL A 207 -3.42 6.53 -2.42
N ARG A 208 -3.89 5.54 -3.18
CA ARG A 208 -5.10 4.76 -2.89
C ARG A 208 -4.73 3.30 -2.67
N ILE A 209 -5.16 2.73 -1.56
CA ILE A 209 -4.94 1.32 -1.22
C ILE A 209 -6.31 0.67 -1.02
N ASN A 210 -6.68 -0.20 -1.96
CA ASN A 210 -7.93 -0.93 -1.89
C ASN A 210 -7.77 -2.25 -1.13
N ASN A 211 -6.61 -2.90 -1.25
CA ASN A 211 -6.31 -4.14 -0.55
C ASN A 211 -4.79 -4.43 -0.55
N GLY A 212 -4.41 -5.61 -0.02
CA GLY A 212 -3.05 -6.12 -0.04
C GLY A 212 -2.40 -6.18 1.35
N ASN A 213 -1.14 -6.57 1.39
CA ASN A 213 -0.28 -6.51 2.57
C ASN A 213 0.87 -5.54 2.28
N ILE A 214 0.76 -4.33 2.83
CA ILE A 214 1.60 -3.19 2.49
C ILE A 214 2.48 -2.86 3.68
N THR A 215 3.78 -2.80 3.43
CA THR A 215 4.77 -2.26 4.37
C THR A 215 5.49 -1.11 3.68
N ALA A 216 5.24 0.11 4.12
CA ALA A 216 5.80 1.32 3.53
C ALA A 216 6.65 2.04 4.59
N THR A 217 7.95 2.13 4.35
CA THR A 217 8.90 2.78 5.25
C THR A 217 9.48 4.02 4.58
N GLY A 218 9.24 5.19 5.13
CA GLY A 218 9.82 6.44 4.68
C GLY A 218 11.29 6.58 5.07
N GLY A 219 11.97 7.50 4.40
CA GLY A 219 13.31 7.93 4.80
C GLY A 219 13.32 8.67 6.14
N LYS A 220 14.50 9.19 6.52
CA LYS A 220 14.73 9.95 7.76
C LYS A 220 13.70 11.07 8.01
N SER A 221 13.25 11.72 6.94
CA SER A 221 12.35 12.87 6.97
C SER A 221 11.10 12.66 6.10
N GLY A 222 10.99 11.50 5.44
CA GLY A 222 9.85 11.13 4.62
C GLY A 222 8.81 10.32 5.39
N PRO A 223 7.53 10.38 5.00
CA PRO A 223 6.49 9.56 5.61
C PRO A 223 6.56 8.10 5.10
N GLY A 224 5.95 7.17 5.82
CA GLY A 224 5.71 5.82 5.28
C GLY A 224 4.88 5.89 4.00
N ILE A 225 3.72 6.54 4.08
CA ILE A 225 2.83 6.81 2.94
C ILE A 225 2.48 8.29 2.91
N GLY A 226 2.62 8.94 1.76
CA GLY A 226 2.20 10.33 1.54
C GLY A 226 3.26 11.22 0.90
N VAL A 227 3.12 12.53 1.06
CA VAL A 227 4.04 13.51 0.51
C VAL A 227 5.34 13.62 1.32
N SER A 228 6.46 13.54 0.60
CA SER A 228 7.84 13.65 1.09
C SER A 228 8.07 14.81 2.04
N GLY A 229 9.10 14.70 2.88
CA GLY A 229 9.62 15.84 3.62
C GLY A 229 10.30 16.89 2.72
N THR A 230 10.76 17.97 3.33
CA THR A 230 11.65 18.96 2.71
C THR A 230 12.60 19.56 3.74
N GLY A 231 13.81 19.92 3.31
CA GLY A 231 14.75 20.71 4.12
C GLY A 231 14.48 22.22 4.08
N SER A 232 13.46 22.68 3.36
CA SER A 232 13.14 24.10 3.15
C SER A 232 11.87 24.54 3.90
N THR A 233 11.69 25.84 4.10
CA THR A 233 10.47 26.43 4.67
C THR A 233 9.31 26.56 3.66
N TYR A 234 9.41 25.90 2.50
CA TYR A 234 8.36 25.97 1.47
C TYR A 234 7.12 25.19 1.90
N HIS A 235 5.99 25.89 2.04
CA HIS A 235 4.70 25.29 2.37
C HIS A 235 3.79 25.27 1.14
N LYS A 236 3.77 24.14 0.42
CA LYS A 236 2.70 23.81 -0.52
C LYS A 236 2.36 22.34 -0.35
N VAL A 237 1.13 22.01 0.06
CA VAL A 237 0.71 20.61 0.24
C VAL A 237 -0.74 20.44 -0.19
N SER A 238 -0.97 19.51 -1.11
CA SER A 238 -2.29 19.03 -1.50
C SER A 238 -2.13 17.59 -1.99
N GLY A 239 -1.85 16.68 -1.06
CA GLY A 239 -1.82 15.23 -1.30
C GLY A 239 -3.02 14.56 -0.63
N THR A 240 -3.36 13.36 -1.11
CA THR A 240 -4.48 12.57 -0.58
C THR A 240 -4.06 11.13 -0.37
N ILE A 241 -4.40 10.58 0.78
CA ILE A 241 -4.28 9.15 1.07
C ILE A 241 -5.69 8.58 1.28
N GLU A 242 -6.01 7.52 0.56
CA GLU A 242 -7.26 6.77 0.69
C GLU A 242 -6.97 5.29 0.95
N ILE A 243 -7.39 4.79 2.11
CA ILE A 243 -7.27 3.37 2.44
C ILE A 243 -8.65 2.76 2.55
N ASN A 244 -9.00 1.85 1.66
CA ASN A 244 -10.29 1.15 1.64
C ASN A 244 -10.21 -0.26 2.24
N GLY A 245 -9.01 -0.80 2.42
CA GLY A 245 -8.81 -2.15 2.94
C GLY A 245 -7.33 -2.55 2.98
N GLY A 246 -7.07 -3.82 3.27
CA GLY A 246 -5.70 -4.35 3.37
C GLY A 246 -5.16 -4.39 4.80
N ILE A 247 -3.94 -4.91 4.91
CA ILE A 247 -3.07 -4.70 6.07
C ILE A 247 -2.04 -3.67 5.63
N VAL A 248 -2.00 -2.51 6.29
CA VAL A 248 -1.11 -1.40 5.90
C VAL A 248 -0.25 -1.00 7.08
N ASN A 249 1.06 -1.24 6.98
CA ASN A 249 2.06 -0.87 7.96
C ASN A 249 2.90 0.27 7.39
N ALA A 250 2.68 1.48 7.88
CA ALA A 250 3.33 2.69 7.41
C ALA A 250 4.20 3.27 8.52
N THR A 251 5.50 3.36 8.27
CA THR A 251 6.50 3.86 9.22
C THR A 251 7.32 4.96 8.58
N GLY A 252 7.56 6.08 9.27
CA GLY A 252 8.41 7.14 8.73
C GLY A 252 8.52 8.29 9.71
N TYR A 253 8.98 9.46 9.25
CA TYR A 253 8.89 10.68 10.05
C TYR A 253 7.47 10.85 10.59
N SER A 254 6.51 10.72 9.66
CA SER A 254 5.13 10.37 9.95
C SER A 254 4.88 8.95 9.44
N GLY A 255 4.03 8.18 10.08
CA GLY A 255 3.60 6.90 9.51
C GLY A 255 2.87 7.14 8.19
N MET A 256 1.88 8.03 8.22
CA MET A 256 1.10 8.46 7.06
C MET A 256 0.97 9.99 7.02
N GLY A 257 0.72 10.52 5.83
CA GLY A 257 0.48 11.95 5.61
C GLY A 257 1.76 12.67 5.21
N ALA A 258 1.97 13.87 5.74
CA ALA A 258 3.10 14.71 5.35
C ALA A 258 4.41 14.37 6.11
N GLY A 259 5.53 14.43 5.39
CA GLY A 259 6.88 14.36 5.97
C GLY A 259 7.32 15.65 6.67
N GLU A 260 8.58 15.68 7.12
CA GLU A 260 9.17 16.79 7.88
C GLU A 260 9.09 18.12 7.12
N GLY A 261 8.71 19.19 7.83
CA GLY A 261 8.62 20.54 7.27
C GLY A 261 7.36 20.83 6.44
N LYS A 262 6.45 19.87 6.31
CA LYS A 262 5.20 20.02 5.54
C LYS A 262 3.94 19.92 6.40
N VAL A 263 2.89 20.55 5.91
CA VAL A 263 1.56 20.54 6.53
C VAL A 263 0.79 19.30 6.08
N GLY A 264 0.03 18.70 6.99
CA GLY A 264 -0.63 17.41 6.78
C GLY A 264 -1.56 17.31 5.57
N GLU A 265 -1.61 16.11 4.99
CA GLU A 265 -2.45 15.73 3.84
C GLU A 265 -3.92 15.52 4.22
N THR A 266 -4.77 15.21 3.24
CA THR A 266 -6.06 14.58 3.53
C THR A 266 -5.87 13.08 3.63
N VAL A 267 -6.24 12.50 4.77
CA VAL A 267 -6.15 11.04 4.99
C VAL A 267 -7.54 10.50 5.27
N THR A 268 -7.96 9.54 4.46
CA THR A 268 -9.27 8.90 4.51
C THR A 268 -9.09 7.40 4.70
N ILE A 269 -9.65 6.84 5.77
CA ILE A 269 -9.59 5.41 6.07
C ILE A 269 -11.00 4.86 6.14
N ASN A 270 -11.35 4.06 5.13
CA ASN A 270 -12.64 3.41 4.93
C ASN A 270 -12.57 1.90 5.19
N GLY A 271 -11.45 1.36 5.70
CA GLY A 271 -11.33 -0.07 5.97
C GLY A 271 -9.89 -0.53 6.23
N GLY A 272 -9.76 -1.81 6.58
CA GLY A 272 -8.47 -2.47 6.78
C GLY A 272 -7.92 -2.45 8.21
N ILE A 273 -6.73 -3.01 8.37
CA ILE A 273 -5.95 -3.02 9.60
C ILE A 273 -4.69 -2.21 9.36
N ILE A 274 -4.59 -1.07 10.04
CA ILE A 274 -3.62 -0.02 9.73
C ILE A 274 -2.71 0.18 10.93
N SER A 275 -1.40 0.21 10.67
CA SER A 275 -0.39 0.63 11.64
C SER A 275 0.33 1.86 11.11
N ALA A 276 0.16 3.01 11.74
CA ALA A 276 0.88 4.23 11.41
C ALA A 276 1.86 4.56 12.55
N ILE A 277 3.14 4.59 12.21
CA ILE A 277 4.22 4.66 13.20
C ILE A 277 5.16 5.81 12.84
N LYS A 278 5.29 6.79 13.74
CA LYS A 278 6.38 7.76 13.65
C LYS A 278 7.69 7.14 14.15
N ASN A 279 8.80 7.53 13.54
CA ASN A 279 10.14 7.04 13.91
C ASN A 279 11.09 8.15 14.39
N LYS A 280 10.62 9.40 14.48
CA LYS A 280 11.39 10.57 14.93
C LYS A 280 10.54 11.50 15.79
N ASP A 281 11.18 12.15 16.74
CA ASP A 281 10.56 13.21 17.55
C ASP A 281 10.14 14.39 16.68
N GLY A 282 8.97 14.96 16.98
CA GLY A 282 8.34 16.05 16.22
C GLY A 282 7.40 15.61 15.10
N GLY A 283 7.43 14.33 14.70
CA GLY A 283 6.44 13.77 13.77
C GLY A 283 5.14 13.33 14.47
N GLU A 284 4.11 13.08 13.67
CA GLU A 284 2.82 12.49 14.09
C GLU A 284 2.65 11.13 13.41
N ALA A 285 1.99 10.17 14.06
CA ALA A 285 1.72 8.88 13.42
C ALA A 285 0.95 9.07 12.09
N ILE A 286 -0.02 9.98 12.09
CA ILE A 286 -0.76 10.44 10.91
C ILE A 286 -0.70 11.97 10.91
N ASN A 287 0.17 12.55 10.10
CA ASN A 287 0.27 14.00 9.93
C ASN A 287 -0.68 14.45 8.81
N ALA A 288 -1.92 14.79 9.19
CA ALA A 288 -3.00 15.09 8.27
C ALA A 288 -3.76 16.36 8.70
N SER A 289 -4.13 17.20 7.74
CA SER A 289 -4.98 18.38 7.97
C SER A 289 -6.44 17.99 8.22
N SER A 290 -6.83 16.82 7.72
CA SER A 290 -8.05 16.15 8.14
C SER A 290 -7.83 14.64 8.15
N TYR A 291 -8.27 14.04 9.25
CA TYR A 291 -8.32 12.60 9.45
C TYR A 291 -9.58 12.27 10.25
N PRO A 292 -10.75 12.19 9.60
CA PRO A 292 -11.96 11.66 10.21
C PRO A 292 -12.18 10.19 9.77
N PRO A 293 -12.87 9.37 10.58
CA PRO A 293 -13.54 8.21 10.01
C PRO A 293 -14.58 8.74 9.02
N SER A 294 -14.59 8.26 7.79
CA SER A 294 -15.62 8.61 6.81
C SER A 294 -16.44 7.39 6.42
N GLY A 295 -17.77 7.54 6.44
CA GLY A 295 -18.71 6.53 5.96
C GLY A 295 -19.11 5.47 6.98
N SER A 296 -19.90 4.50 6.51
CA SER A 296 -20.42 3.34 7.26
C SER A 296 -19.36 2.29 7.59
N ASN A 297 -18.15 2.44 7.04
CA ASN A 297 -17.10 1.46 7.16
C ASN A 297 -16.27 1.68 8.43
N SER A 298 -15.56 0.64 8.84
CA SER A 298 -14.77 0.62 10.07
C SER A 298 -13.38 0.07 9.78
N ALA A 299 -12.40 0.42 10.59
CA ALA A 299 -11.03 -0.05 10.49
C ALA A 299 -10.46 -0.32 11.89
N ILE A 300 -9.41 -1.13 11.96
CA ILE A 300 -8.54 -1.18 13.13
C ILE A 300 -7.32 -0.30 12.86
N ILE A 301 -7.02 0.63 13.76
CA ILE A 301 -5.96 1.62 13.54
C ILE A 301 -5.05 1.68 14.76
N PHE A 302 -3.82 1.23 14.58
CA PHE A 302 -2.71 1.27 15.51
C PHE A 302 -1.86 2.51 15.27
N LEU A 303 -1.71 3.34 16.28
CA LEU A 303 -0.94 4.58 16.22
C LEU A 303 0.19 4.54 17.26
N ASN A 304 1.40 4.87 16.83
CA ASN A 304 2.50 5.18 17.73
C ASN A 304 2.57 6.71 17.92
N GLN A 305 1.88 7.25 18.93
CA GLN A 305 1.87 8.69 19.21
C GLN A 305 2.92 9.14 20.23
N SER A 306 3.45 8.20 21.02
CA SER A 306 4.42 8.44 22.09
C SER A 306 5.42 7.28 22.17
N ILE A 307 6.64 7.55 22.66
CA ILE A 307 7.71 6.55 22.76
C ILE A 307 7.21 5.32 23.55
N GLY A 308 7.15 4.17 22.88
CA GLY A 308 7.02 2.85 23.50
C GLY A 308 5.63 2.24 23.60
N SER A 309 4.54 2.96 23.26
CA SER A 309 3.18 2.37 23.23
C SER A 309 2.54 2.55 21.85
N ILE A 310 2.12 1.44 21.25
CA ILE A 310 1.37 1.43 19.99
C ILE A 310 -0.08 1.07 20.30
N GLU A 311 -0.96 2.08 20.24
CA GLU A 311 -2.34 1.96 20.66
C GLU A 311 -3.26 1.80 19.44
N GLY A 312 -4.01 0.70 19.45
CA GLY A 312 -4.94 0.27 18.44
C GLY A 312 -6.37 0.45 18.88
N ASN A 313 -7.23 0.94 17.99
CA ASN A 313 -8.65 1.06 18.26
C ASN A 313 -9.47 0.64 17.03
N ILE A 314 -10.68 0.15 17.28
CA ILE A 314 -11.71 0.10 16.24
C ILE A 314 -12.21 1.53 16.04
N VAL A 315 -12.16 1.98 14.78
CA VAL A 315 -12.54 3.33 14.37
C VAL A 315 -13.63 3.22 13.30
N GLY A 316 -14.70 4.00 13.47
CA GLY A 316 -15.84 4.10 12.56
C GLY A 316 -16.76 5.25 12.98
N ASN A 317 -17.94 5.32 12.37
CA ASN A 317 -18.89 6.43 12.59
C ASN A 317 -20.23 5.99 13.17
N MET A 318 -20.37 4.74 13.62
CA MET A 318 -21.64 4.26 14.13
C MET A 318 -21.80 4.70 15.59
N VAL A 319 -22.84 5.50 15.88
CA VAL A 319 -23.18 5.91 17.24
C VAL A 319 -24.63 5.53 17.58
N ASP A 320 -24.88 5.16 18.83
CA ASP A 320 -26.24 4.89 19.32
C ASP A 320 -27.00 6.19 19.66
N GLY A 321 -28.27 6.06 20.09
CA GLY A 321 -29.11 7.20 20.49
C GLY A 321 -28.60 8.00 21.70
N ASN A 322 -27.56 7.53 22.40
CA ASN A 322 -26.88 8.22 23.49
C ASN A 322 -25.49 8.74 23.09
N ASN A 323 -25.17 8.75 21.79
CA ASN A 323 -23.88 9.19 21.25
C ASN A 323 -22.69 8.33 21.71
N VAL A 324 -22.92 7.04 21.98
CA VAL A 324 -21.86 6.06 22.26
C VAL A 324 -21.41 5.41 20.95
N ASP A 325 -20.10 5.30 20.75
CA ASP A 325 -19.52 4.59 19.62
C ASP A 325 -19.88 3.09 19.67
N ILE A 326 -20.67 2.63 18.70
CA ILE A 326 -21.10 1.24 18.54
C ILE A 326 -20.44 0.61 17.30
N THR A 327 -19.24 1.03 16.97
CA THR A 327 -18.56 0.57 15.76
C THR A 327 -18.33 -0.94 15.77
N HIS A 328 -18.58 -1.58 14.62
CA HIS A 328 -18.38 -3.01 14.40
C HIS A 328 -17.29 -3.18 13.36
N TYR A 329 -16.31 -4.04 13.64
CA TYR A 329 -15.30 -4.42 12.66
C TYR A 329 -15.24 -5.94 12.52
N THR A 330 -15.14 -6.42 11.28
CA THR A 330 -14.93 -7.83 10.97
C THR A 330 -13.53 -8.03 10.42
N ILE A 331 -12.72 -8.84 11.10
CA ILE A 331 -11.45 -9.32 10.58
C ILE A 331 -11.75 -10.45 9.60
N ASP A 332 -11.48 -10.18 8.32
CA ASP A 332 -11.74 -11.05 7.17
C ASP A 332 -10.46 -11.71 6.61
N ARG A 333 -9.35 -11.58 7.32
CA ARG A 333 -8.03 -12.10 6.94
C ARG A 333 -7.20 -12.45 8.16
N ASN A 334 -6.30 -13.41 8.01
CA ASN A 334 -5.39 -13.75 9.10
C ASN A 334 -4.55 -12.53 9.49
N TYR A 335 -4.51 -12.26 10.80
CA TYR A 335 -3.75 -11.13 11.32
C TYR A 335 -3.09 -11.50 12.64
N GLU A 336 -1.88 -10.99 12.83
CA GLU A 336 -1.15 -11.08 14.08
C GLU A 336 -1.03 -9.69 14.70
N ILE A 337 -1.61 -9.49 15.89
CA ILE A 337 -1.34 -8.30 16.70
C ILE A 337 0.09 -8.45 17.26
N PRO A 338 1.06 -7.60 16.86
CA PRO A 338 2.45 -7.78 17.25
C PRO A 338 2.70 -7.52 18.75
N PRO A 339 3.84 -7.99 19.30
CA PRO A 339 4.28 -7.57 20.63
C PRO A 339 4.37 -6.04 20.76
N GLY A 340 3.96 -5.49 21.90
CA GLY A 340 3.96 -4.04 22.16
C GLY A 340 2.78 -3.26 21.57
N TYR A 341 1.88 -3.93 20.81
CA TYR A 341 0.64 -3.34 20.33
C TYR A 341 -0.49 -3.65 21.31
N THR A 342 -1.35 -2.67 21.56
CA THR A 342 -2.58 -2.83 22.36
C THR A 342 -3.78 -2.60 21.45
N LEU A 343 -4.64 -3.60 21.23
CA LEU A 343 -5.93 -3.41 20.60
C LEU A 343 -6.99 -3.17 21.68
N THR A 344 -7.54 -1.96 21.72
CA THR A 344 -8.65 -1.61 22.59
C THR A 344 -9.98 -1.74 21.85
N ILE A 345 -10.88 -2.52 22.45
CA ILE A 345 -12.29 -2.66 22.05
C ILE A 345 -13.09 -1.99 23.15
N ARG A 346 -13.75 -0.87 22.82
CA ARG A 346 -14.45 -0.03 23.79
C ARG A 346 -15.87 -0.53 24.05
N ASN A 347 -16.53 0.10 25.04
CA ASN A 347 -17.94 -0.11 25.35
C ASN A 347 -18.81 -0.17 24.08
N LYS A 348 -19.64 -1.21 23.95
CA LYS A 348 -20.56 -1.45 22.82
C LYS A 348 -19.92 -1.60 21.44
N GLN A 349 -18.59 -1.54 21.31
CA GLN A 349 -17.93 -1.92 20.07
C GLN A 349 -17.91 -3.45 19.94
N THR A 350 -17.91 -3.92 18.68
CA THR A 350 -17.87 -5.35 18.37
C THR A 350 -16.71 -5.66 17.43
N LEU A 351 -15.88 -6.62 17.82
CA LEU A 351 -14.90 -7.26 16.97
C LEU A 351 -15.42 -8.65 16.57
N THR A 352 -15.59 -8.87 15.27
CA THR A 352 -15.96 -10.16 14.71
C THR A 352 -14.77 -10.79 13.97
N ILE A 353 -14.50 -12.07 14.21
CA ILE A 353 -13.52 -12.85 13.46
C ILE A 353 -14.29 -13.71 12.46
N ALA A 354 -14.08 -13.48 11.16
CA ALA A 354 -14.80 -14.19 10.11
C ALA A 354 -14.48 -15.69 10.10
N ASP A 355 -15.38 -16.49 9.51
CA ASP A 355 -15.17 -17.93 9.35
C ASP A 355 -13.88 -18.25 8.58
N GLY A 356 -13.16 -19.28 9.02
CA GLY A 356 -11.86 -19.66 8.45
C GLY A 356 -10.70 -18.70 8.70
N VAL A 357 -10.90 -17.60 9.44
CA VAL A 357 -9.86 -16.60 9.76
C VAL A 357 -9.28 -16.82 11.15
N THR A 358 -7.99 -16.56 11.31
CA THR A 358 -7.29 -16.59 12.60
C THR A 358 -6.75 -15.22 12.98
N LEU A 359 -7.18 -14.71 14.14
CA LEU A 359 -6.54 -13.60 14.84
C LEU A 359 -5.54 -14.17 15.86
N THR A 360 -4.25 -13.90 15.67
CA THR A 360 -3.22 -14.23 16.65
C THR A 360 -2.88 -12.99 17.47
N ASN A 361 -3.00 -13.06 18.80
CA ASN A 361 -2.56 -11.99 19.69
C ASN A 361 -1.18 -12.30 20.26
N LYS A 362 -0.15 -11.50 19.94
CA LYS A 362 1.13 -11.48 20.66
C LYS A 362 1.34 -10.20 21.47
N GLY A 363 0.45 -9.23 21.32
CA GLY A 363 0.43 -7.98 22.08
C GLY A 363 -0.57 -8.03 23.22
N THR A 364 -1.37 -6.97 23.35
CA THR A 364 -2.48 -6.88 24.28
C THR A 364 -3.79 -6.70 23.53
N ILE A 365 -4.83 -7.44 23.91
CA ILE A 365 -6.22 -7.09 23.59
C ILE A 365 -6.87 -6.64 24.89
N TYR A 366 -7.42 -5.43 24.90
CA TYR A 366 -8.22 -4.89 25.99
C TYR A 366 -9.67 -4.76 25.54
N ASN A 367 -10.54 -5.61 26.07
CA ASN A 367 -11.98 -5.58 25.82
C ASN A 367 -12.71 -4.96 27.03
N GLY A 368 -12.91 -3.64 26.98
CA GLY A 368 -13.45 -2.86 28.09
C GLY A 368 -14.94 -2.53 27.97
N ASP A 369 -15.55 -2.23 29.11
CA ASP A 369 -16.90 -1.75 29.36
C ASP A 369 -17.99 -2.51 28.58
N SER A 370 -17.95 -3.85 28.53
CA SER A 370 -18.91 -4.67 27.76
C SER A 370 -18.74 -4.63 26.22
N GLY A 371 -17.54 -4.35 25.71
CA GLY A 371 -17.20 -4.66 24.32
C GLY A 371 -17.39 -6.17 24.00
N THR A 372 -17.62 -6.48 22.72
CA THR A 372 -17.86 -7.86 22.28
C THR A 372 -16.75 -8.34 21.35
N VAL A 373 -16.23 -9.54 21.61
CA VAL A 373 -15.35 -10.28 20.71
C VAL A 373 -16.03 -11.59 20.37
N GLY A 374 -16.25 -11.87 19.08
CA GLY A 374 -16.95 -13.08 18.64
C GLY A 374 -16.72 -13.41 17.18
N GLY A 375 -17.62 -14.20 16.59
CA GLY A 375 -17.53 -14.71 15.22
C GLY A 375 -17.21 -16.21 15.16
N ASN A 376 -17.14 -16.74 13.95
CA ASN A 376 -16.92 -18.17 13.70
C ASN A 376 -15.43 -18.52 13.47
N GLY A 377 -14.56 -17.51 13.40
CA GLY A 377 -13.12 -17.72 13.26
C GLY A 377 -12.39 -18.02 14.57
N ASN A 378 -11.07 -18.12 14.50
CA ASN A 378 -10.20 -18.50 15.60
C ASN A 378 -9.52 -17.29 16.25
N LEU A 379 -9.49 -17.25 17.59
CA LEU A 379 -8.64 -16.36 18.36
C LEU A 379 -7.55 -17.19 19.06
N VAL A 380 -6.28 -16.94 18.72
CA VAL A 380 -5.11 -17.57 19.35
C VAL A 380 -4.38 -16.55 20.20
N ASN A 381 -4.39 -16.71 21.52
CA ASN A 381 -3.73 -15.77 22.43
C ASN A 381 -2.35 -16.26 22.89
N HIS A 382 -1.29 -15.55 22.49
CA HIS A 382 0.09 -15.68 22.95
C HIS A 382 0.59 -14.43 23.72
N GLY A 383 -0.25 -13.43 23.89
CA GLY A 383 0.02 -12.21 24.64
C GLY A 383 -0.97 -12.04 25.80
N LEU A 384 -1.34 -10.80 26.08
CA LEU A 384 -2.28 -10.45 27.14
C LEU A 384 -3.68 -10.24 26.56
N PHE A 385 -4.70 -10.88 27.15
CA PHE A 385 -6.10 -10.60 26.88
C PHE A 385 -6.76 -10.16 28.18
N LYS A 386 -7.20 -8.91 28.24
CA LYS A 386 -7.89 -8.31 29.39
C LYS A 386 -9.33 -8.04 29.01
N SER A 387 -10.27 -8.48 29.84
CA SER A 387 -11.67 -8.08 29.70
C SER A 387 -12.29 -7.83 31.07
N ASP A 388 -13.11 -6.80 31.17
CA ASP A 388 -13.97 -6.51 32.33
C ASP A 388 -15.36 -7.14 32.20
N ASN A 389 -15.64 -7.82 31.07
CA ASN A 389 -16.91 -8.47 30.85
C ASN A 389 -16.99 -9.73 31.71
N THR A 390 -17.89 -9.71 32.71
CA THR A 390 -18.12 -10.83 33.64
C THR A 390 -18.85 -12.01 32.99
N GLN A 391 -19.36 -11.82 31.77
CA GLN A 391 -19.98 -12.82 30.92
C GLN A 391 -19.21 -12.79 29.61
N ILE A 392 -18.40 -13.80 29.30
CA ILE A 392 -17.93 -14.02 27.93
C ILE A 392 -19.12 -14.70 27.23
N PRO A 393 -19.97 -13.98 26.48
CA PRO A 393 -21.16 -14.59 25.88
C PRO A 393 -20.71 -15.09 24.53
N ALA A 394 -20.06 -16.24 24.51
CA ALA A 394 -19.65 -16.77 23.23
C ALA A 394 -19.91 -18.27 23.19
N ASN A 395 -20.83 -18.62 22.29
CA ASN A 395 -20.66 -19.81 21.47
C ASN A 395 -19.31 -19.64 20.76
N LEU A 396 -18.28 -20.05 21.47
CA LEU A 396 -16.91 -20.17 21.01
C LEU A 396 -16.88 -21.58 20.48
N GLY A 397 -16.88 -21.74 19.16
CA GLY A 397 -16.88 -23.06 18.52
C GLY A 397 -15.82 -23.99 19.12
N ASP A 398 -16.00 -25.29 18.92
CA ASP A 398 -15.35 -26.37 19.69
C ASP A 398 -13.79 -26.40 19.70
N ASP A 399 -13.11 -25.47 19.03
CA ASP A 399 -11.65 -25.40 18.88
C ASP A 399 -10.94 -24.20 19.57
N VAL A 400 -11.65 -23.42 20.41
CA VAL A 400 -11.00 -22.27 21.08
C VAL A 400 -10.09 -22.72 22.25
N LYS A 401 -8.76 -22.59 22.07
CA LYS A 401 -7.76 -22.74 23.14
C LYS A 401 -7.51 -21.41 23.84
N TYR A 402 -8.11 -21.21 25.01
CA TYR A 402 -7.75 -20.11 25.90
C TYR A 402 -6.59 -20.48 26.83
N LYS A 403 -5.67 -19.53 27.02
CA LYS A 403 -4.97 -19.36 28.30
C LYS A 403 -5.43 -18.01 28.87
N VAL A 404 -6.33 -18.04 29.86
CA VAL A 404 -6.73 -16.87 30.65
C VAL A 404 -5.88 -16.87 31.91
N ASP A 405 -4.96 -15.91 32.06
CA ASP A 405 -4.32 -15.65 33.35
C ASP A 405 -5.22 -14.66 34.12
N PHE A 406 -5.98 -15.16 35.09
CA PHE A 406 -6.75 -14.33 36.01
C PHE A 406 -5.77 -13.67 37.00
N ASP A 407 -5.59 -12.35 36.93
CA ASP A 407 -5.10 -11.60 38.09
C ASP A 407 -6.25 -11.55 39.11
N VAL A 408 -6.19 -12.45 40.08
CA VAL A 408 -7.15 -12.63 41.17
C VAL A 408 -7.19 -11.40 42.08
N ASN A 409 -8.17 -10.52 41.86
CA ASN A 409 -8.72 -9.68 42.92
C ASN A 409 -9.96 -10.35 43.51
N TYR A 410 -9.77 -11.48 44.20
CA TYR A 410 -10.77 -12.03 45.11
C TYR A 410 -10.44 -11.56 46.53
N THR A 411 -11.13 -10.52 47.01
CA THR A 411 -11.28 -10.31 48.45
C THR A 411 -12.28 -11.33 48.97
N TYR A 412 -11.80 -12.34 49.70
CA TYR A 412 -12.67 -13.24 50.44
C TYR A 412 -13.49 -12.43 51.46
N PRO A 413 -14.82 -12.61 51.55
CA PRO A 413 -15.55 -12.21 52.74
C PRO A 413 -15.07 -13.11 53.89
N ILE A 414 -14.45 -12.49 54.90
CA ILE A 414 -14.06 -13.16 56.13
C ILE A 414 -15.34 -13.59 56.84
N SER A 415 -15.75 -14.85 56.69
CA SER A 415 -16.77 -15.44 57.53
C SER A 415 -16.20 -15.58 58.95
N GLY A 416 -16.73 -14.80 59.89
CA GLY A 416 -16.42 -14.92 61.31
C GLY A 416 -16.75 -16.32 61.87
N PRO A 417 -16.12 -16.72 62.98
CA PRO A 417 -16.24 -18.08 63.48
C PRO A 417 -17.66 -18.36 64.01
N PRO A 418 -18.13 -19.62 63.97
CA PRO A 418 -19.43 -19.98 64.51
C PRO A 418 -19.39 -19.90 66.04
N HIS A 419 -20.27 -19.08 66.61
CA HIS A 419 -20.60 -19.17 68.03
C HIS A 419 -21.46 -20.41 68.25
N TYR A 420 -20.95 -21.34 69.06
CA TYR A 420 -21.73 -22.39 69.71
C TYR A 420 -22.48 -21.83 70.92
#